data_AF-A0A318XG62-F1
#
_entry.id   AF-A0A318XG62-F1
#
_cell.length_a   1.000
_cell.length_b   1.000
_cell.length_c   1.000
_cell.angle_alpha   90.00
_cell.angle_beta   90.00
_cell.angle_gamma   90.00
#
_symmetry.space_group_name_H-M   'P 1'
#
loop_
_entity.id
_entity.type
_entity.pdbx_description
1 polymer ?
#
loop_
_entity_poly.entity_id
_entity_poly.type
_entity_poly.pdbx_seq_one_letter_code
_entity_poly.pdbx_strand_id
1 'polypeptide(L)'
;MNGEALWDSIISDISCSDVELQTTTGLWFRAFYERDKLYVGMAMKHTPSSNLSKQRQISKRDFLFVYSYYDRWTNGENGVRHEVSRKSRNTAYVFALIEKFK
;
A
#
# COMPACT_ATOMS: atom_id res chain seq x y z
N MET A 1 -16.03 -1.65 5.92
CA MET A 1 -15.05 -2.66 6.39
C MET A 1 -14.10 -1.99 7.37
N ASN A 2 -13.63 -2.66 8.44
CA ASN A 2 -12.62 -2.09 9.34
C ASN A 2 -11.20 -2.39 8.79
N GLY A 3 -10.18 -1.74 9.34
CA GLY A 3 -8.81 -1.86 8.84
C GLY A 3 -8.23 -3.28 8.96
N GLU A 4 -8.64 -4.06 9.95
CA GLU A 4 -8.17 -5.43 10.14
C GLU A 4 -8.76 -6.38 9.09
N ALA A 5 -10.07 -6.30 8.87
CA ALA A 5 -10.75 -7.08 7.84
C ALA A 5 -10.24 -6.75 6.43
N LEU A 6 -9.96 -5.47 6.15
CA LEU A 6 -9.36 -5.07 4.88
C LEU A 6 -7.94 -5.65 4.73
N TRP A 7 -7.12 -5.60 5.80
CA TRP A 7 -5.80 -6.21 5.78
C TRP A 7 -5.88 -7.70 5.45
N ASP A 8 -6.75 -8.44 6.14
CA ASP A 8 -6.89 -9.88 5.93
C ASP A 8 -7.39 -10.20 4.51
N SER A 9 -8.29 -9.38 3.94
CA SER A 9 -8.70 -9.48 2.53
C SER A 9 -7.56 -9.24 1.55
N ILE A 10 -6.74 -8.21 1.79
CA ILE A 10 -5.56 -7.91 0.95
C ILE A 10 -4.58 -9.08 0.97
N ILE A 11 -4.30 -9.65 2.14
CA ILE A 11 -3.41 -10.81 2.27
C ILE A 11 -3.98 -12.01 1.53
N SER A 12 -5.28 -12.30 1.70
CA SER A 12 -5.96 -13.40 1.01
C SER A 12 -5.80 -13.28 -0.51
N ASP A 13 -6.12 -12.11 -1.08
CA ASP A 13 -6.05 -11.92 -2.53
C ASP A 13 -4.62 -11.95 -3.08
N ILE A 14 -3.68 -11.27 -2.41
CA ILE A 14 -2.28 -11.18 -2.86
C ILE A 14 -1.54 -12.51 -2.64
N SER A 15 -1.98 -13.35 -1.69
CA SER A 15 -1.39 -14.67 -1.49
C SER A 15 -1.63 -15.62 -2.67
N CYS A 16 -2.71 -15.42 -3.43
CA CYS A 16 -3.00 -16.21 -4.62
C CYS A 16 -2.24 -15.73 -5.86
N SER A 17 -2.06 -14.42 -6.01
CA SER A 17 -1.35 -13.82 -7.14
C SER A 17 -0.72 -12.48 -6.74
N ASP A 18 0.48 -12.21 -7.25
CA ASP A 18 1.01 -10.86 -7.19
C ASP A 18 0.12 -9.90 -7.99
N VAL A 19 0.06 -8.64 -7.53
CA VAL A 19 -0.74 -7.60 -8.16
C VAL A 19 0.13 -6.37 -8.41
N GLU A 20 -0.04 -5.75 -9.57
CA GLU A 20 0.54 -4.45 -9.85
C GLU A 20 -0.50 -3.36 -9.70
N LEU A 21 -0.17 -2.36 -8.91
CA LEU A 21 -1.03 -1.23 -8.59
C LEU A 21 -0.30 0.07 -8.90
N GLN A 22 -1.09 1.13 -9.09
CA GLN A 22 -0.56 2.46 -9.34
C GLN A 22 -0.73 3.32 -8.08
N THR A 23 0.31 4.06 -7.71
CA THR A 23 0.18 5.10 -6.68
C THR A 23 -0.57 6.30 -7.25
N THR A 24 -1.06 7.17 -6.37
CA THR A 24 -1.71 8.43 -6.76
C THR A 24 -0.82 9.38 -7.55
N THR A 25 0.50 9.16 -7.57
CA THR A 25 1.46 9.92 -8.38
C THR A 25 1.72 9.27 -9.75
N GLY A 26 0.99 8.22 -10.10
CA GLY A 26 1.09 7.54 -11.39
C GLY A 26 2.19 6.48 -11.50
N LEU A 27 2.90 6.16 -10.41
CA LEU A 27 3.97 5.16 -10.44
C LEU A 27 3.42 3.77 -10.13
N TRP A 28 3.79 2.80 -10.95
CA TRP A 28 3.40 1.40 -10.76
C TRP A 28 4.31 0.69 -9.76
N PHE A 29 3.76 -0.19 -8.94
CA PHE A 29 4.50 -1.07 -8.05
C PHE A 29 3.84 -2.44 -8.00
N ARG A 30 4.64 -3.45 -7.66
CA ARG A 30 4.14 -4.80 -7.44
C ARG A 30 3.95 -5.04 -5.95
N ALA A 31 2.77 -5.49 -5.54
CA ALA A 31 2.51 -6.03 -4.22
C ALA A 31 2.46 -7.56 -4.30
N PHE A 32 3.17 -8.23 -3.39
CA PHE A 32 3.28 -9.69 -3.38
C PHE A 32 3.43 -10.19 -1.94
N TYR A 33 2.97 -11.41 -1.70
CA TYR A 33 3.03 -12.06 -0.41
C TYR A 33 4.10 -13.16 -0.44
N GLU A 34 5.07 -13.10 0.47
CA GLU A 34 6.17 -14.06 0.54
C GLU A 34 6.54 -14.30 2.01
N ARG A 35 6.75 -15.56 2.40
CA ARG A 35 7.20 -15.94 3.76
C ARG A 35 6.38 -15.26 4.86
N ASP A 36 5.06 -15.34 4.74
CA ASP A 36 4.06 -14.76 5.65
C ASP A 36 4.11 -13.23 5.80
N LYS A 37 4.67 -12.54 4.82
CA LYS A 37 4.86 -11.08 4.85
C LYS A 37 4.44 -10.45 3.53
N LEU A 38 3.78 -9.30 3.64
CA LEU A 38 3.45 -8.45 2.50
C LEU A 38 4.65 -7.60 2.12
N TYR A 39 5.00 -7.62 0.84
CA TYR A 39 6.06 -6.82 0.27
C TYR A 39 5.54 -5.97 -0.89
N VAL A 40 6.23 -4.85 -1.10
CA VAL A 40 6.10 -4.02 -2.30
C VAL A 40 7.46 -3.89 -3.00
N GLY A 41 7.45 -4.01 -4.31
CA GLY A 41 8.64 -3.94 -5.16
C GLY A 41 8.36 -3.23 -6.48
N MET A 42 9.34 -3.25 -7.37
CA MET A 42 9.19 -2.70 -8.71
C MET A 42 8.08 -3.43 -9.47
N ALA A 43 7.29 -2.66 -10.22
CA ALA A 43 6.43 -3.23 -11.26
C ALA A 43 7.30 -3.85 -12.36
N MET A 44 6.87 -5.02 -12.83
CA MET A 44 7.47 -5.86 -13.87
C MET A 44 6.75 -5.69 -15.20
N LYS A 45 5.43 -5.44 -15.19
CA LYS A 45 4.59 -5.36 -16.40
C LYS A 45 4.29 -3.92 -16.82
N HIS A 46 4.10 -3.02 -15.86
CA HIS A 46 3.69 -1.63 -16.14
C HIS A 46 4.80 -0.60 -15.96
N THR A 47 4.73 0.48 -16.75
CA THR A 47 5.64 1.63 -16.70
C THR A 47 4.86 2.95 -16.62
N PRO A 48 5.38 4.00 -15.94
CA PRO A 48 6.65 4.02 -15.20
C PRO A 48 6.56 3.24 -13.87
N SER A 49 7.62 2.48 -13.57
CA SER A 49 7.73 1.69 -12.34
C SER A 49 8.31 2.52 -11.20
N SER A 50 7.92 2.18 -9.98
CA SER A 50 8.44 2.79 -8.75
C SER A 50 9.93 2.50 -8.63
N ASN A 51 10.74 3.51 -8.34
CA ASN A 51 12.18 3.35 -8.19
C ASN A 51 12.53 2.75 -6.81
N LEU A 52 12.17 1.47 -6.63
CA LEU A 52 12.43 0.69 -5.43
C LEU A 52 13.67 -0.18 -5.65
N SER A 53 14.84 0.31 -5.23
CA SER A 53 16.10 -0.44 -5.31
C SER A 53 16.10 -1.74 -4.48
N LYS A 54 15.24 -1.82 -3.47
CA LYS A 54 14.97 -3.02 -2.67
C LYS A 54 13.48 -3.09 -2.36
N GLN A 55 12.94 -4.30 -2.25
CA GLN A 55 11.57 -4.50 -1.79
C GLN A 55 11.38 -3.97 -0.37
N ARG A 56 10.19 -3.44 -0.08
CA ARG A 56 9.82 -2.94 1.25
C ARG A 56 8.77 -3.84 1.85
N GLN A 57 8.98 -4.21 3.11
CA GLN A 57 7.97 -4.93 3.87
C GLN A 57 6.89 -3.94 4.35
N ILE A 58 5.62 -4.34 4.24
CA ILE A 58 4.50 -3.69 4.90
C ILE A 58 4.07 -4.61 6.03
N SER A 59 4.13 -4.11 7.27
CA SER A 59 3.63 -4.86 8.43
C SER A 59 2.16 -4.52 8.69
N LYS A 60 1.39 -5.44 9.31
CA LYS A 60 0.00 -5.17 9.70
C LYS A 60 -0.11 -3.89 10.54
N ARG A 61 0.83 -3.67 11.47
CA ARG A 61 0.89 -2.45 12.30
C ARG A 61 1.06 -1.18 11.46
N ASP A 62 1.99 -1.19 10.50
CA ASP A 62 2.22 -0.06 9.60
C ASP A 62 1.00 0.20 8.71
N PHE A 63 0.39 -0.86 8.19
CA PHE A 63 -0.84 -0.77 7.41
C PHE A 63 -1.98 -0.14 8.21
N LEU A 64 -2.27 -0.66 9.41
CA LEU A 64 -3.35 -0.14 10.27
C LEU A 64 -3.09 1.31 10.67
N PHE A 65 -1.83 1.65 10.94
CA PHE A 65 -1.42 3.03 11.20
C PHE A 65 -1.73 3.94 10.01
N VAL A 66 -1.39 3.57 8.78
CA VAL A 66 -1.72 4.38 7.60
C VAL A 66 -3.23 4.39 7.32
N TYR A 67 -3.90 3.25 7.51
CA TYR A 67 -5.34 3.10 7.32
C TYR A 67 -6.15 4.08 8.18
N SER A 68 -5.75 4.33 9.42
CA SER A 68 -6.46 5.26 10.31
C SER A 68 -6.46 6.72 9.80
N TYR A 69 -5.60 7.05 8.83
CA TYR A 69 -5.56 8.36 8.19
C TYR A 69 -6.23 8.39 6.81
N TYR A 70 -6.64 7.23 6.28
CA TYR A 70 -7.13 7.13 4.92
C TYR A 70 -8.40 7.95 4.71
N ASP A 71 -9.37 7.87 5.63
CA ASP A 71 -10.63 8.62 5.51
C ASP A 71 -10.39 10.15 5.58
N ARG A 72 -9.48 10.60 6.44
CA ARG A 72 -9.06 12.01 6.51
C ARG A 72 -8.46 12.47 5.17
N TRP A 73 -7.61 11.63 4.59
CA TRP A 73 -7.00 11.91 3.29
C TRP A 73 -8.04 11.94 2.16
N THR A 74 -8.99 10.99 2.10
CA THR A 74 -10.05 10.97 1.07
C THR A 74 -11.05 12.10 1.22
N ASN A 75 -11.24 12.62 2.44
CA ASN A 75 -12.07 13.81 2.71
C ASN A 75 -11.37 15.12 2.32
N GLY A 76 -10.16 15.07 1.76
CA GLY A 76 -9.44 16.25 1.30
C GLY A 76 -8.75 17.04 2.41
N GLU A 77 -8.52 16.45 3.59
CA GLU A 77 -7.81 17.13 4.67
C GLU A 77 -6.34 17.40 4.26
N ASN A 78 -5.97 18.68 4.28
CA ASN A 78 -4.68 19.14 3.82
C ASN A 78 -3.55 18.64 4.73
N GLY A 79 -2.47 18.13 4.12
CA GLY A 79 -1.24 17.75 4.84
C GLY A 79 -1.23 16.34 5.44
N VAL A 80 -2.34 15.60 5.41
CA VAL A 80 -2.43 14.22 5.95
C VAL A 80 -1.37 13.31 5.32
N ARG A 81 -1.24 13.34 3.98
CA ARG A 81 -0.23 12.54 3.27
C ARG A 81 1.19 12.84 3.76
N HIS A 82 1.50 14.13 4.00
CA HIS A 82 2.81 14.56 4.48
C HIS A 82 3.05 14.09 5.92
N GLU A 83 2.05 14.24 6.80
CA GLU A 83 2.10 13.77 8.18
C GLU A 83 2.40 12.28 8.27
N VAL A 84 1.64 11.46 7.53
CA VAL A 84 1.75 10.00 7.57
C VAL A 84 3.05 9.56 6.92
N SER A 85 3.49 10.18 5.81
CA SER A 85 4.75 9.84 5.14
C SER A 85 6.00 10.04 5.98
N ARG A 86 5.96 10.95 6.97
CA ARG A 86 7.04 11.15 7.93
C ARG A 86 7.17 9.99 8.92
N LYS A 87 6.06 9.27 9.16
CA LYS A 87 5.96 8.16 10.11
C LYS A 87 6.03 6.80 9.42
N SER A 88 5.55 6.70 8.17
CA SER A 88 5.60 5.48 7.34
C SER A 88 6.13 5.76 5.94
N ARG A 89 7.22 5.08 5.59
CA ARG A 89 7.79 5.10 4.23
C ARG A 89 6.95 4.33 3.20
N ASN A 90 5.90 3.63 3.65
CA ASN A 90 5.03 2.82 2.80
C ASN A 90 3.71 3.52 2.47
N THR A 91 3.48 4.73 2.98
CA THR A 91 2.21 5.48 2.87
C THR A 91 1.59 5.44 1.48
N ALA A 92 2.35 5.76 0.43
CA ALA A 92 1.82 5.81 -0.94
C ALA A 92 1.34 4.44 -1.46
N TYR A 93 2.03 3.36 -1.08
CA TYR A 93 1.69 2.00 -1.48
C TYR A 93 0.49 1.49 -0.67
N VAL A 94 0.45 1.79 0.63
CA VAL A 94 -0.68 1.42 1.49
C VAL A 94 -1.94 2.15 1.06
N PHE A 95 -1.89 3.44 0.70
CA PHE A 95 -3.05 4.15 0.15
C PHE A 95 -3.57 3.50 -1.14
N ALA A 96 -2.69 3.13 -2.07
CA ALA A 96 -3.09 2.45 -3.29
C ALA A 96 -3.68 1.05 -3.03
N LEU A 97 -3.16 0.31 -2.05
CA LEU A 97 -3.75 -0.96 -1.61
C LEU A 97 -5.15 -0.73 -1.01
N ILE A 98 -5.32 0.26 -0.14
CA ILE A 98 -6.64 0.55 0.44
C ILE A 98 -7.62 0.93 -0.66
N GLU A 99 -7.24 1.82 -1.57
CA GLU A 99 -8.10 2.24 -2.68
C GLU A 99 -8.52 1.09 -3.60
N LYS A 100 -7.66 0.09 -3.80
CA LYS A 100 -7.96 -1.08 -4.63
C LYS A 100 -8.94 -2.06 -3.97
N PHE A 101 -8.85 -2.24 -2.65
CA PHE A 101 -9.50 -3.35 -1.92
C PHE A 101 -10.61 -2.90 -0.95
N LYS A 102 -10.80 -1.59 -0.74
CA LYS A 102 -11.87 -1.02 0.09
C LYS A 102 -13.21 -0.97 -0.66
#